data_AF-A0A0A2TDW5-F1
#
_entry.id   AF-A0A0A2TDW5-F1
#
_cell.length_a   1.000
_cell.length_b   1.000
_cell.length_c   1.000
_cell.angle_alpha   90.00
_cell.angle_beta   90.00
_cell.angle_gamma   90.00
#
_symmetry.space_group_name_H-M   'P 1'
#
loop_
_entity.id
_entity.type
_entity.pdbx_description
1 polymer ?
#
loop_
_entity_poly.entity_id
_entity_poly.type
_entity_poly.pdbx_seq_one_letter_code
_entity_poly.pdbx_strand_id
1 'polypeptide(L)'
;MRNILKISGLVILVFLLGVGFIVMLYVIDNPFKENEVKEQAREYLDNHFETQTDIYGVYNTANAINFDNAARVRHEDGTEFLVYKNILNEQMEDTYVANKWENQLSNEIDSYLEEKIKGMNYFDVRYDDRVGIENDIEPNSPPNFRNANAKPFININLKRQPRESDEETFNAFIQYLKEDIMIKHVSVQFLYDQKGPNDKEWNKSF
;
A
#
# COMPACT_ATOMS: atom_id res chain seq x y z
N MET A 1 27.77 3.94 -54.29
CA MET A 1 26.48 3.97 -53.55
C MET A 1 25.88 2.59 -53.27
N ARG A 2 25.63 1.72 -54.27
CA ARG A 2 24.98 0.40 -54.07
C ARG A 2 25.69 -0.55 -53.07
N ASN A 3 27.02 -0.54 -53.01
CA ASN A 3 27.77 -1.40 -52.10
C ASN A 3 27.81 -0.85 -50.66
N ILE A 4 27.76 0.47 -50.49
CA ILE A 4 27.70 1.13 -49.18
C ILE A 4 26.33 0.88 -48.55
N LEU A 5 25.22 0.99 -49.31
CA LEU A 5 23.89 0.65 -48.81
C LEU A 5 23.77 -0.82 -48.33
N LYS A 6 24.44 -1.76 -49.01
CA LYS A 6 24.43 -3.19 -48.62
C LYS A 6 25.19 -3.42 -47.32
N ILE A 7 26.33 -2.75 -47.14
CA ILE A 7 27.14 -2.84 -45.92
C ILE A 7 26.39 -2.19 -44.75
N SER A 8 25.80 -1.01 -44.96
CA SER A 8 24.98 -0.33 -43.95
C SER A 8 23.76 -1.15 -43.54
N GLY A 9 23.08 -1.80 -44.49
CA GLY A 9 21.95 -2.69 -44.19
C GLY A 9 22.35 -3.93 -43.37
N LEU A 10 23.51 -4.52 -43.66
CA LEU A 10 24.04 -5.65 -42.90
C LEU A 10 24.38 -5.26 -41.45
N VAL A 11 25.01 -4.09 -41.26
CA VAL A 11 25.36 -3.58 -39.92
C VAL A 11 24.12 -3.30 -39.08
N ILE A 12 23.07 -2.70 -39.67
CA ILE A 12 21.80 -2.46 -38.98
C ILE A 12 21.13 -3.78 -38.59
N LEU A 13 21.14 -4.78 -39.46
CA LEU A 13 20.56 -6.10 -39.17
C LEU A 13 21.28 -6.80 -38.01
N VAL A 14 22.61 -6.79 -38.01
CA VAL A 14 23.42 -7.37 -36.92
C VAL A 14 23.17 -6.63 -35.61
N PHE A 15 23.03 -5.30 -35.66
CA PHE A 15 22.72 -4.50 -34.47
C PHE A 15 21.33 -4.82 -33.93
N LEU A 16 20.30 -4.93 -34.78
CA LEU A 16 18.94 -5.29 -34.37
C LEU A 16 18.87 -6.70 -33.78
N LEU A 17 19.60 -7.66 -34.37
CA LEU A 17 19.70 -9.02 -33.82
C LEU A 17 20.43 -9.03 -32.47
N GLY A 18 21.49 -8.23 -32.32
CA GLY A 18 22.21 -8.09 -31.06
C GLY A 18 21.35 -7.49 -29.95
N VAL A 19 20.63 -6.40 -30.22
CA VAL A 19 19.68 -5.79 -29.28
C VAL A 19 18.55 -6.77 -28.94
N GLY A 20 17.98 -7.44 -29.95
CA GLY A 20 16.95 -8.45 -29.75
C GLY A 20 17.42 -9.61 -28.87
N PHE A 21 18.67 -10.05 -29.05
CA PHE A 21 19.28 -11.10 -28.23
C PHE A 21 19.51 -10.66 -26.78
N ILE A 22 19.95 -9.42 -26.55
CA ILE A 22 20.12 -8.86 -25.19
C ILE A 22 18.76 -8.73 -24.48
N VAL A 23 17.73 -8.24 -25.18
CA VAL A 23 16.36 -8.17 -24.63
C VAL A 23 15.83 -9.58 -24.31
N MET A 24 16.08 -10.55 -25.18
CA MET A 24 15.69 -11.95 -24.96
C MET A 24 16.40 -12.55 -23.74
N LEU A 25 17.70 -12.32 -23.57
CA LEU A 25 18.44 -12.76 -22.38
C LEU A 25 17.87 -12.15 -21.09
N TYR A 26 17.56 -10.85 -21.10
CA TYR A 26 16.97 -10.17 -19.95
C TYR A 26 15.59 -10.72 -19.56
N VAL A 27 14.75 -11.04 -20.54
CA VAL A 27 13.43 -11.66 -20.32
C VAL A 27 13.55 -13.11 -19.82
N ILE A 28 14.58 -13.84 -20.24
CA ILE A 28 14.85 -15.22 -19.79
C ILE A 28 15.44 -15.26 -18.37
N ASP A 29 16.22 -14.25 -17.97
CA ASP A 29 16.84 -14.17 -16.64
C ASP A 29 15.85 -13.70 -15.55
N ASN A 30 14.86 -12.89 -15.92
CA ASN A 30 13.83 -12.38 -15.00
C ASN A 30 12.39 -12.80 -15.37
N PRO A 31 12.11 -14.11 -15.56
CA PRO A 31 10.73 -14.55 -15.67
C PRO A 31 10.04 -14.26 -14.34
N PHE A 32 8.79 -13.81 -14.35
CA PHE A 32 8.03 -13.66 -13.11
C PHE A 32 7.99 -15.00 -12.35
N LYS A 33 8.72 -15.08 -11.23
CA LYS A 33 8.93 -16.32 -10.49
C LYS A 33 7.88 -16.50 -9.41
N GLU A 34 6.63 -16.65 -9.84
CA GLU A 34 5.49 -16.82 -8.93
C GLU A 34 5.74 -17.91 -7.87
N ASN A 35 6.31 -19.04 -8.28
CA ASN A 35 6.61 -20.15 -7.38
C ASN A 35 7.67 -19.80 -6.33
N GLU A 36 8.72 -19.06 -6.70
CA GLU A 36 9.78 -18.65 -5.78
C GLU A 36 9.22 -17.70 -4.71
N VAL A 37 8.40 -16.72 -5.12
CA VAL A 37 7.75 -15.78 -4.20
C VAL A 37 6.83 -16.51 -3.22
N LYS A 38 6.04 -17.47 -3.72
CA LYS A 38 5.16 -18.29 -2.87
C LYS A 38 5.92 -19.19 -1.90
N GLU A 39 7.05 -19.75 -2.32
CA GLU A 39 7.87 -20.62 -1.49
C GLU A 39 8.55 -19.84 -0.36
N GLN A 40 9.18 -18.70 -0.67
CA GLN A 40 9.77 -17.81 0.34
C GLN A 40 8.72 -17.29 1.33
N ALA A 41 7.55 -16.89 0.83
CA ALA A 41 6.46 -16.45 1.69
C ALA A 41 5.95 -17.57 2.60
N ARG A 42 5.84 -18.81 2.10
CA ARG A 42 5.43 -19.95 2.93
C ARG A 42 6.43 -20.20 4.06
N GLU A 43 7.72 -20.24 3.76
CA GLU A 43 8.77 -20.41 4.77
C GLU A 43 8.71 -19.28 5.81
N TYR A 44 8.49 -18.04 5.37
CA TYR A 44 8.32 -16.93 6.31
C TYR A 44 7.11 -17.11 7.23
N LEU A 45 5.94 -17.42 6.66
CA LEU A 45 4.69 -17.59 7.39
C LEU A 45 4.77 -18.72 8.41
N ASP A 46 5.33 -19.87 8.03
CA ASP A 46 5.51 -21.04 8.90
C ASP A 46 6.36 -20.72 10.15
N ASN A 47 7.23 -19.70 10.08
CA ASN A 47 8.11 -19.29 11.17
C ASN A 47 7.56 -18.12 12.02
N HIS A 48 6.59 -17.35 11.51
CA HIS A 48 6.13 -16.11 12.15
C HIS A 48 4.66 -16.12 12.55
N PHE A 49 3.85 -17.03 12.00
CA PHE A 49 2.42 -17.13 12.29
C PHE A 49 2.10 -18.50 12.90
N GLU A 50 1.43 -18.49 14.05
CA GLU A 50 0.96 -19.71 14.73
C GLU A 50 -0.35 -20.24 14.15
N THR A 51 -1.11 -19.36 13.50
CA THR A 51 -2.45 -19.58 12.98
C THR A 51 -2.43 -19.79 11.47
N GLN A 52 -3.57 -20.22 10.92
CA GLN A 52 -3.66 -20.52 9.50
C GLN A 52 -3.53 -19.23 8.65
N THR A 53 -2.67 -19.30 7.65
CA THR A 53 -2.53 -18.29 6.59
C THR A 53 -2.62 -18.94 5.22
N ASP A 54 -3.35 -18.32 4.31
CA ASP A 54 -3.56 -18.81 2.95
C ASP A 54 -2.91 -17.87 1.92
N ILE A 55 -1.90 -18.38 1.20
CA ILE A 55 -1.33 -17.68 0.04
C ILE A 55 -2.25 -17.87 -1.16
N TYR A 56 -2.94 -16.82 -1.58
CA TYR A 56 -3.96 -16.90 -2.63
C TYR A 56 -3.53 -16.25 -3.96
N GLY A 57 -2.37 -15.58 -3.98
CA GLY A 57 -1.86 -14.96 -5.20
C GLY A 57 -0.47 -14.37 -5.03
N VAL A 58 0.01 -13.75 -6.09
CA VAL A 58 1.23 -12.93 -6.07
C VAL A 58 0.88 -11.57 -6.68
N TYR A 59 1.40 -10.53 -6.04
CA TYR A 59 1.32 -9.16 -6.46
C TYR A 59 2.67 -8.74 -7.03
N ASN A 60 2.65 -8.18 -8.25
CA ASN A 60 3.81 -7.63 -8.93
C ASN A 60 3.46 -6.22 -9.37
N THR A 61 4.26 -5.25 -8.93
CA THR A 61 4.10 -3.87 -9.35
C THR A 61 5.46 -3.21 -9.47
N ALA A 62 5.67 -2.49 -10.58
CA ALA A 62 6.86 -1.68 -10.78
C ALA A 62 6.91 -0.42 -9.89
N ASN A 63 5.81 -0.14 -9.17
CA ASN A 63 5.66 1.06 -8.35
C ASN A 63 5.81 0.80 -6.84
N ALA A 64 6.10 -0.43 -6.43
CA ALA A 64 6.38 -0.72 -5.03
C ALA A 64 7.75 -0.17 -4.65
N ILE A 65 7.83 0.49 -3.49
CA ILE A 65 9.06 1.11 -3.01
C ILE A 65 9.98 0.06 -2.36
N ASN A 66 9.39 -0.94 -1.71
CA ASN A 66 10.10 -1.87 -0.83
C ASN A 66 10.30 -3.27 -1.43
N PHE A 67 9.62 -3.63 -2.52
CA PHE A 67 9.68 -4.98 -3.08
C PHE A 67 9.41 -5.00 -4.59
N ASP A 68 9.94 -6.00 -5.29
CA ASP A 68 9.60 -6.26 -6.70
C ASP A 68 8.32 -7.11 -6.81
N ASN A 69 8.20 -8.11 -5.93
CA ASN A 69 7.07 -9.03 -5.89
C ASN A 69 6.70 -9.34 -4.44
N ALA A 70 5.41 -9.57 -4.19
CA ALA A 70 4.89 -9.94 -2.89
C ALA A 70 3.89 -11.09 -3.02
N ALA A 71 3.91 -12.05 -2.10
CA ALA A 71 2.81 -12.99 -1.94
C ALA A 71 1.61 -12.25 -1.34
N ARG A 72 0.41 -12.52 -1.87
CA ARG A 72 -0.85 -12.08 -1.28
C ARG A 72 -1.34 -13.15 -0.33
N VAL A 73 -1.50 -12.76 0.93
CA VAL A 73 -1.81 -13.67 2.02
C VAL A 73 -3.10 -13.24 2.69
N ARG A 74 -3.91 -14.21 3.11
CA ARG A 74 -5.06 -13.99 3.97
C ARG A 74 -4.86 -14.74 5.28
N HIS A 75 -5.01 -14.05 6.40
CA HIS A 75 -5.00 -14.64 7.74
C HIS A 75 -6.42 -15.11 8.12
N GLU A 76 -6.52 -16.05 9.08
CA GLU A 76 -7.80 -16.61 9.53
C GLU A 76 -8.82 -15.58 10.05
N ASP A 77 -8.34 -14.45 10.58
CA ASP A 77 -9.19 -13.33 11.04
C ASP A 77 -9.75 -12.46 9.90
N GLY A 78 -9.46 -12.83 8.65
CA GLY A 78 -9.91 -12.13 7.45
C GLY A 78 -8.97 -11.01 6.98
N THR A 79 -7.89 -10.71 7.71
CA THR A 79 -6.90 -9.71 7.29
C THR A 79 -6.17 -10.19 6.04
N GLU A 80 -6.21 -9.38 4.98
CA GLU A 80 -5.39 -9.56 3.79
C GLU A 80 -4.15 -8.68 3.87
N PHE A 81 -2.99 -9.26 3.58
CA PHE A 81 -1.71 -8.58 3.70
C PHE A 81 -0.70 -9.13 2.69
N LEU A 82 0.47 -8.49 2.62
CA LEU A 82 1.56 -8.86 1.76
C LEU A 82 2.69 -9.48 2.57
N VAL A 83 3.35 -10.48 1.98
CA VAL A 83 4.64 -11.00 2.44
C VAL A 83 5.62 -10.88 1.28
N TYR A 84 6.76 -10.25 1.50
CA TYR A 84 7.70 -9.92 0.42
C TYR A 84 9.14 -9.93 0.90
N LYS A 85 10.06 -10.08 -0.06
CA LYS A 85 11.49 -9.85 0.19
C LYS A 85 11.79 -8.38 -0.02
N ASN A 86 12.23 -7.68 1.02
CA ASN A 86 12.54 -6.27 0.97
C ASN A 86 13.83 -6.05 0.15
N ILE A 87 13.78 -5.18 -0.87
CA ILE A 87 14.90 -4.98 -1.80
C ILE A 87 16.08 -4.21 -1.19
N LEU A 88 15.87 -3.50 -0.09
CA LEU A 88 16.89 -2.69 0.56
C LEU A 88 17.75 -3.50 1.53
N ASN A 89 17.13 -4.41 2.29
CA ASN A 89 17.81 -5.20 3.31
C ASN A 89 17.85 -6.72 3.01
N GLU A 90 17.22 -7.15 1.91
CA GLU A 90 17.10 -8.55 1.48
C GLU A 90 16.39 -9.49 2.46
N GLN A 91 15.68 -8.96 3.46
CA GLN A 91 14.93 -9.74 4.44
C GLN A 91 13.48 -9.94 4.04
N MET A 92 12.86 -11.02 4.51
CA MET A 92 11.43 -11.23 4.38
C MET A 92 10.69 -10.34 5.38
N GLU A 93 9.69 -9.62 4.89
CA GLU A 93 8.87 -8.68 5.65
C GLU A 93 7.38 -8.94 5.34
N ASP A 94 6.50 -8.48 6.24
CA ASP A 94 5.05 -8.53 6.05
C ASP A 94 4.37 -7.21 6.41
N THR A 95 3.15 -7.02 5.90
CA THR A 95 2.30 -5.85 6.17
C THR A 95 1.11 -6.15 7.09
N TYR A 96 1.09 -7.31 7.76
CA TYR A 96 -0.06 -7.81 8.50
C TYR A 96 -0.53 -6.84 9.59
N VAL A 97 0.39 -6.33 10.41
CA VAL A 97 0.03 -5.40 11.50
C VAL A 97 -0.58 -4.12 10.94
N ALA A 98 0.00 -3.57 9.86
CA ALA A 98 -0.52 -2.40 9.18
C ALA A 98 -1.96 -2.65 8.70
N ASN A 99 -2.16 -3.68 7.87
CA ASN A 99 -3.47 -3.97 7.28
C ASN A 99 -4.53 -4.35 8.32
N LYS A 100 -4.14 -5.05 9.38
CA LYS A 100 -5.04 -5.36 10.50
C LYS A 100 -5.54 -4.09 11.18
N TRP A 101 -4.65 -3.16 11.49
CA TRP A 101 -5.03 -1.89 12.12
C TRP A 101 -5.79 -0.96 11.16
N GLU A 102 -5.46 -0.95 9.87
CA GLU A 102 -6.23 -0.24 8.84
C GLU A 102 -7.69 -0.72 8.80
N ASN A 103 -7.90 -2.04 8.77
CA ASN A 103 -9.23 -2.63 8.77
C ASN A 103 -9.99 -2.29 10.05
N GLN A 104 -9.35 -2.39 11.21
CA GLN A 104 -9.95 -2.07 12.50
C GLN A 104 -10.38 -0.60 12.57
N LEU A 105 -9.47 0.33 12.28
CA LEU A 105 -9.76 1.76 12.36
C LEU A 105 -10.80 2.16 11.30
N SER A 106 -10.71 1.63 10.08
CA SER A 106 -11.69 1.90 9.02
C SER A 106 -13.10 1.48 9.45
N ASN A 107 -13.25 0.26 9.98
CA ASN A 107 -14.54 -0.26 10.44
C ASN A 107 -15.13 0.59 11.59
N GLU A 108 -14.29 1.12 12.48
CA GLU A 108 -14.76 1.93 13.60
C GLU A 108 -15.20 3.35 13.21
N ILE A 109 -14.63 3.93 12.16
CA ILE A 109 -14.96 5.30 11.73
C ILE A 109 -16.00 5.32 10.61
N ASP A 110 -16.20 4.23 9.88
CA ASP A 110 -17.05 4.12 8.69
C ASP A 110 -18.45 4.72 8.92
N SER A 111 -19.15 4.25 9.94
CA SER A 111 -20.51 4.73 10.25
C SER A 111 -20.56 6.23 10.57
N TYR A 112 -19.55 6.77 11.27
CA TYR A 112 -19.47 8.21 11.55
C TYR A 112 -19.29 8.99 10.25
N LEU A 113 -18.39 8.53 9.37
CA LEU A 113 -18.11 9.20 8.10
C LEU A 113 -19.35 9.20 7.19
N GLU A 114 -20.02 8.06 7.03
CA GLU A 114 -21.25 7.96 6.24
C GLU A 114 -22.37 8.86 6.77
N GLU A 115 -22.54 8.92 8.09
CA GLU A 115 -23.60 9.71 8.70
C GLU A 115 -23.31 11.21 8.59
N LYS A 116 -22.10 11.63 8.96
CA LYS A 116 -21.77 13.04 9.19
C LYS A 116 -21.16 13.74 7.98
N ILE A 117 -20.44 13.03 7.11
CA ILE A 117 -19.70 13.65 6.00
C ILE A 117 -20.47 13.50 4.68
N LYS A 118 -21.25 14.54 4.34
CA LYS A 118 -22.06 14.54 3.11
C LYS A 118 -21.21 14.76 1.85
N GLY A 119 -21.48 13.93 0.83
CA GLY A 119 -20.78 13.97 -0.46
C GLY A 119 -19.43 13.24 -0.45
N MET A 120 -19.17 12.41 0.57
CA MET A 120 -18.06 11.47 0.56
C MET A 120 -18.23 10.45 -0.57
N ASN A 121 -17.14 10.18 -1.27
CA ASN A 121 -17.05 9.17 -2.32
C ASN A 121 -16.44 7.88 -1.76
N TYR A 122 -15.27 8.00 -1.16
CA TYR A 122 -14.57 6.95 -0.43
C TYR A 122 -13.66 7.58 0.62
N PHE A 123 -13.17 6.76 1.53
CA PHE A 123 -12.05 7.10 2.40
C PHE A 123 -11.07 5.92 2.44
N ASP A 124 -9.83 6.20 2.83
CA ASP A 124 -8.84 5.18 3.13
C ASP A 124 -8.07 5.53 4.39
N VAL A 125 -7.81 4.50 5.20
CA VAL A 125 -6.89 4.55 6.33
C VAL A 125 -5.62 3.84 5.90
N ARG A 126 -4.47 4.47 6.15
CA ARG A 126 -3.16 3.89 5.88
C ARG A 126 -2.27 3.96 7.09
N TYR A 127 -1.66 2.83 7.43
CA TYR A 127 -0.50 2.78 8.31
C TYR A 127 0.76 2.70 7.46
N ASP A 128 1.93 2.91 8.08
CA ASP A 128 3.18 2.51 7.42
C ASP A 128 3.16 0.98 7.26
N ASP A 129 3.39 0.48 6.04
CA ASP A 129 3.41 -0.96 5.75
C ASP A 129 4.36 -1.74 6.69
N ARG A 130 5.43 -1.08 7.15
CA ARG A 130 6.47 -1.66 8.02
C ARG A 130 6.23 -1.37 9.50
N VAL A 131 5.08 -0.80 9.90
CA VAL A 131 4.79 -0.43 11.30
C VAL A 131 4.97 -1.59 12.28
N GLY A 132 4.65 -2.82 11.86
CA GLY A 132 4.85 -4.01 12.68
C GLY A 132 6.33 -4.25 12.97
N ILE A 133 7.16 -4.20 11.93
CA ILE A 133 8.60 -4.44 12.00
C ILE A 133 9.30 -3.29 12.75
N GLU A 134 8.99 -2.04 12.41
CA GLU A 134 9.63 -0.86 13.02
C GLU A 134 9.33 -0.68 14.50
N ASN A 135 8.27 -1.34 15.01
CA ASN A 135 7.88 -1.30 16.42
C ASN A 135 8.02 -2.67 17.11
N ASP A 136 8.71 -3.64 16.50
CA ASP A 136 8.94 -4.99 17.03
C ASP A 136 7.64 -5.68 17.50
N ILE A 137 6.58 -5.58 16.69
CA ILE A 137 5.25 -6.13 17.00
C ILE A 137 5.12 -7.54 16.45
N GLU A 138 4.87 -8.49 17.35
CA GLU A 138 4.60 -9.87 16.98
C GLU A 138 3.23 -10.03 16.28
N PRO A 139 3.17 -10.60 15.06
CA PRO A 139 1.92 -10.80 14.32
C PRO A 139 0.88 -11.68 15.03
N ASN A 140 1.31 -12.58 15.92
CA ASN A 140 0.40 -13.46 16.66
C ASN A 140 -0.34 -12.74 17.80
N SER A 141 0.18 -11.61 18.27
CA SER A 141 -0.42 -10.86 19.37
C SER A 141 -0.25 -9.34 19.22
N PRO A 142 -0.72 -8.75 18.11
CA PRO A 142 -0.58 -7.32 17.89
C PRO A 142 -1.39 -6.55 18.95
N PRO A 143 -0.86 -5.46 19.53
CA PRO A 143 -1.61 -4.66 20.46
C PRO A 143 -2.78 -3.97 19.75
N ASN A 144 -3.72 -3.44 20.53
CA ASN A 144 -4.76 -2.58 20.00
C ASN A 144 -4.14 -1.33 19.35
N PHE A 145 -4.62 -0.94 18.17
CA PHE A 145 -4.10 0.20 17.40
C PHE A 145 -4.11 1.54 18.18
N ARG A 146 -5.03 1.72 19.14
CA ARG A 146 -5.09 2.92 20.00
C ARG A 146 -3.89 3.05 20.93
N ASN A 147 -3.30 1.91 21.28
CA ASN A 147 -2.14 1.85 22.17
C ASN A 147 -0.82 1.91 21.41
N ALA A 148 -0.85 1.73 20.09
CA ALA A 148 0.32 1.78 19.23
C ALA A 148 0.94 3.18 19.20
N ASN A 149 2.28 3.23 19.13
CA ASN A 149 3.00 4.44 18.79
C ASN A 149 3.10 4.59 17.26
N ALA A 150 1.95 4.55 16.59
CA ALA A 150 1.85 4.60 15.15
C ALA A 150 1.01 5.81 14.72
N LYS A 151 1.32 6.36 13.55
CA LYS A 151 0.67 7.57 13.02
C LYS A 151 0.00 7.27 11.68
N PRO A 152 -1.23 6.73 11.69
CA PRO A 152 -1.95 6.52 10.45
C PRO A 152 -2.28 7.82 9.73
N PHE A 153 -2.51 7.68 8.43
CA PHE A 153 -3.04 8.71 7.56
C PHE A 153 -4.47 8.35 7.14
N ILE A 154 -5.41 9.27 7.30
CA ILE A 154 -6.81 9.10 6.87
C ILE A 154 -7.10 10.09 5.76
N ASN A 155 -7.40 9.56 4.58
CA ASN A 155 -7.84 10.31 3.42
C ASN A 155 -9.34 10.20 3.26
N ILE A 156 -10.03 11.32 3.14
CA ILE A 156 -11.47 11.34 2.87
C ILE A 156 -11.70 12.09 1.57
N ASN A 157 -12.14 11.38 0.55
CA ASN A 157 -12.41 11.94 -0.77
C ASN A 157 -13.87 12.41 -0.87
N LEU A 158 -14.04 13.65 -1.29
CA LEU A 158 -15.32 14.35 -1.43
C LEU A 158 -15.58 14.66 -2.90
N LYS A 159 -16.67 14.11 -3.45
CA LYS A 159 -17.08 14.30 -4.85
C LYS A 159 -17.84 15.63 -5.05
N ARG A 160 -17.26 16.72 -4.57
CA ARG A 160 -17.83 18.07 -4.61
C ARG A 160 -16.72 19.11 -4.44
N GLN A 161 -17.07 20.39 -4.57
CA GLN A 161 -16.18 21.48 -4.20
C GLN A 161 -16.15 21.70 -2.67
N PRO A 162 -15.07 22.32 -2.16
CA PRO A 162 -14.99 22.91 -0.82
C PRO A 162 -16.21 23.76 -0.44
N ARG A 163 -16.69 23.65 0.80
CA ARG A 163 -17.75 24.47 1.40
C ARG A 163 -17.27 25.08 2.70
N GLU A 164 -17.83 26.23 3.08
CA GLU A 164 -17.48 26.88 4.35
C GLU A 164 -17.77 25.99 5.57
N SER A 165 -18.86 25.21 5.52
CA SER A 165 -19.25 24.26 6.57
C SER A 165 -18.30 23.06 6.75
N ASP A 166 -17.37 22.84 5.83
CA ASP A 166 -16.47 21.69 5.89
C ASP A 166 -15.45 21.84 7.01
N GLU A 167 -15.10 23.06 7.40
CA GLU A 167 -14.18 23.29 8.51
C GLU A 167 -14.76 22.81 9.85
N GLU A 168 -16.05 23.08 10.10
CA GLU A 168 -16.75 22.59 11.28
C GLU A 168 -16.86 21.06 11.25
N THR A 169 -17.24 20.50 10.10
CA THR A 169 -17.34 19.04 9.91
C THR A 169 -16.00 18.35 10.13
N PHE A 170 -14.92 18.92 9.56
CA PHE A 170 -13.57 18.42 9.70
C PHE A 170 -13.11 18.47 11.16
N ASN A 171 -13.29 19.60 11.84
CA ASN A 171 -12.91 19.74 13.24
C ASN A 171 -13.71 18.82 14.17
N ALA A 172 -15.00 18.61 13.89
CA ALA A 172 -15.82 17.63 14.61
C ALA A 172 -15.29 16.20 14.43
N PHE A 173 -14.90 15.82 13.21
CA PHE A 173 -14.28 14.52 12.96
C PHE A 173 -12.93 14.36 13.69
N ILE A 174 -12.11 15.41 13.70
CA ILE A 174 -10.86 15.42 14.48
C ILE A 174 -11.12 15.23 15.98
N GLN A 175 -12.18 15.85 16.51
CA GLN A 175 -12.57 15.69 17.90
C GLN A 175 -13.06 14.26 18.19
N TYR A 176 -13.91 13.71 17.31
CA TYR A 176 -14.35 12.31 17.38
C TYR A 176 -13.18 11.33 17.43
N LEU A 177 -12.16 11.53 16.58
CA LEU A 177 -10.96 10.68 16.60
C LEU A 177 -10.21 10.77 17.94
N LYS A 178 -10.16 11.95 18.56
CA LYS A 178 -9.47 12.17 19.84
C LYS A 178 -10.21 11.65 21.05
N GLU A 179 -11.52 11.89 21.10
CA GLU A 179 -12.32 11.71 22.31
C GLU A 179 -13.03 10.36 22.32
N ASP A 180 -13.60 9.95 21.19
CA ASP A 180 -14.37 8.71 21.09
C ASP A 180 -13.50 7.53 20.62
N ILE A 181 -12.73 7.72 19.54
CA ILE A 181 -11.79 6.68 19.06
C ILE A 181 -10.55 6.61 19.96
N MET A 182 -10.20 7.70 20.64
CA MET A 182 -9.00 7.79 21.49
C MET A 182 -7.70 7.45 20.75
N ILE A 183 -7.60 7.81 19.47
CA ILE A 183 -6.36 7.64 18.71
C ILE A 183 -5.34 8.70 19.15
N LYS A 184 -4.11 8.29 19.42
CA LYS A 184 -3.07 9.19 19.95
C LYS A 184 -2.47 10.06 18.87
N HIS A 185 -2.14 9.47 17.73
CA HIS A 185 -1.51 10.12 16.61
C HIS A 185 -2.25 9.81 15.33
N VAL A 186 -2.52 10.82 14.51
CA VAL A 186 -3.15 10.64 13.20
C VAL A 186 -2.94 11.89 12.35
N SER A 187 -2.85 11.68 11.05
CA SER A 187 -2.96 12.74 10.05
C SER A 187 -4.24 12.52 9.24
N VAL A 188 -5.06 13.56 9.10
CA VAL A 188 -6.33 13.49 8.37
C VAL A 188 -6.34 14.55 7.29
N GLN A 189 -6.86 14.22 6.11
CA GLN A 189 -7.07 15.15 5.01
C GLN A 189 -8.42 14.96 4.32
N PHE A 190 -9.07 16.08 3.98
CA PHE A 190 -10.16 16.10 3.00
C PHE A 190 -9.60 16.41 1.61
N LEU A 191 -9.91 15.54 0.66
CA LEU A 191 -9.53 15.65 -0.76
C LEU A 191 -10.78 15.94 -1.58
N TYR A 192 -10.72 16.93 -2.47
CA TYR A 192 -11.86 17.36 -3.28
C TYR A 192 -11.61 17.06 -4.76
N ASP A 193 -12.55 16.38 -5.40
CA ASP A 193 -12.45 16.03 -6.84
C ASP A 193 -12.69 17.23 -7.77
N GLN A 194 -13.27 18.31 -7.26
CA GLN A 194 -13.59 19.51 -8.03
C GLN A 194 -12.89 20.72 -7.43
N LYS A 195 -12.13 21.44 -8.27
CA LYS A 195 -11.53 22.72 -7.89
C LYS A 195 -12.60 23.77 -7.65
N GLY A 196 -12.46 24.50 -6.56
CA GLY A 196 -13.36 25.58 -6.18
C GLY A 196 -12.69 26.95 -6.36
N PRO A 197 -13.44 28.05 -6.28
CA PRO A 197 -12.85 29.40 -6.34
C PRO A 197 -11.86 29.67 -5.18
N ASN A 198 -11.92 28.87 -4.12
CA ASN A 198 -10.94 28.80 -3.05
C ASN A 198 -10.57 27.32 -2.86
N ASP A 199 -9.48 26.87 -3.48
CA ASP A 199 -8.90 25.53 -3.31
C ASP A 199 -8.35 25.38 -1.86
N LYS A 200 -9.26 25.41 -0.89
CA LYS A 200 -8.95 25.27 0.53
C LYS A 200 -8.77 23.78 0.81
N GLU A 201 -7.59 23.44 1.31
CA GLU A 201 -7.29 22.10 1.78
C GLU A 201 -7.50 22.04 3.29
N TRP A 202 -8.19 21.00 3.75
CA TRP A 202 -8.28 20.71 5.18
C TRP A 202 -7.40 19.53 5.47
N ASN A 203 -6.34 19.78 6.22
CA ASN A 203 -5.45 18.77 6.76
C ASN A 203 -5.12 19.09 8.21
N LYS A 204 -4.95 18.07 9.04
CA LYS A 204 -4.54 18.23 10.43
C LYS A 204 -3.84 16.97 10.90
N SER A 205 -2.77 17.18 11.67
CA SER A 205 -2.08 16.14 12.39
C SER A 205 -2.14 16.43 13.88
N PHE A 206 -2.22 15.38 14.70
CA PHE A 206 -2.00 15.42 16.13
C PHE A 206 -1.34 14.12 16.59
#